data_AF-A0A838JAN3-F1
#
_entry.id   AF-A0A838JAN3-F1
#
_cell.length_a   1.000
_cell.length_b   1.000
_cell.length_c   1.000
_cell.angle_alpha   90.00
_cell.angle_beta   90.00
_cell.angle_gamma   90.00
#
_symmetry.space_group_name_H-M   'P 1'
#
loop_
_entity.id
_entity.type
_entity.pdbx_description
1 polymer ?
#
loop_
_entity_poly.entity_id
_entity_poly.type
_entity_poly.pdbx_seq_one_letter_code
_entity_poly.pdbx_strand_id
1 'polypeptide(L)'
;MADEQTKTQELLAILQTRSWTKSERASARQQINLYYERKLTSLQTALFEAIALDAPGKPNPFEIDEYIHRYHKQSQELYVYMNYRSSSNEALPMWLKAIDEDESGIAVWQPKTRLPHEEQEDRETHDTA
;
A
#
# COMPACT_ATOMS: atom_id res chain seq x y z
N MET A 1 -9.66 -18.09 18.39
CA MET A 1 -9.17 -16.70 18.25
C MET A 1 -10.41 -15.90 17.93
N ALA A 2 -10.91 -15.09 18.85
CA ALA A 2 -12.08 -14.27 18.56
C ALA A 2 -11.66 -13.29 17.45
N ASP A 3 -12.42 -13.24 16.35
CA ASP A 3 -12.23 -12.25 15.30
C ASP A 3 -12.38 -10.87 15.92
N GLU A 4 -11.24 -10.23 16.22
CA GLU A 4 -11.22 -8.87 16.70
C GLU A 4 -11.56 -7.99 15.50
N GLN A 5 -12.79 -7.47 15.49
CA GLN A 5 -13.30 -6.65 14.40
C GLN A 5 -12.39 -5.43 14.21
N THR A 6 -11.88 -5.25 13.00
CA THR A 6 -10.98 -4.14 12.70
C THR A 6 -11.73 -2.80 12.78
N LYS A 7 -10.99 -1.70 13.00
CA LYS A 7 -11.62 -0.37 13.09
C LYS A 7 -12.34 0.02 11.80
N THR A 8 -11.88 -0.47 10.65
CA THR A 8 -12.53 -0.28 9.35
C THR A 8 -13.85 -1.05 9.28
N GLN A 9 -13.89 -2.30 9.76
CA GLN A 9 -15.11 -3.12 9.86
C GLN A 9 -16.15 -2.52 10.82
N GLU A 10 -15.73 -1.98 11.98
CA GLU A 10 -16.64 -1.29 12.90
C GLU A 10 -17.34 -0.09 12.22
N LEU A 11 -16.56 0.75 11.53
CA LEU A 11 -17.09 1.93 10.83
C LEU A 11 -18.04 1.54 9.69
N LEU A 12 -17.72 0.49 8.94
CA LEU A 12 -18.58 -0.06 7.90
C LEU A 12 -19.90 -0.61 8.48
N ALA A 13 -19.84 -1.32 9.61
CA ALA A 13 -21.04 -1.84 10.28
C ALA A 13 -21.96 -0.71 10.77
N ILE A 14 -21.41 0.39 11.31
CA ILE A 14 -22.21 1.56 11.68
C ILE A 14 -22.98 2.09 10.47
N LEU A 15 -22.34 2.18 9.31
CA LEU A 15 -22.95 2.71 8.09
C LEU A 15 -24.15 1.89 7.61
N GLN A 16 -24.16 0.58 7.88
CA GLN A 16 -25.29 -0.31 7.56
C GLN A 16 -26.54 0.00 8.39
N THR A 17 -26.37 0.61 9.56
CA THR A 17 -27.48 0.91 10.49
C THR A 17 -27.92 2.37 10.44
N ARG A 18 -26.99 3.30 10.17
CA ARG A 18 -27.27 4.73 10.08
C ARG A 18 -26.17 5.50 9.34
N SER A 19 -26.51 6.72 8.91
CA SER A 19 -25.53 7.66 8.38
C SER A 19 -24.44 8.00 9.40
N TRP A 20 -23.22 8.22 8.90
CA TRP A 20 -22.09 8.61 9.74
C TRP A 20 -22.20 10.05 10.26
N THR A 21 -21.82 10.19 11.52
CA THR A 21 -21.56 11.47 12.17
C THR A 21 -20.30 12.14 11.62
N LYS A 22 -20.06 13.39 12.02
CA LYS A 22 -18.81 14.09 11.70
C LYS A 22 -17.58 13.38 12.30
N SER A 23 -17.70 12.84 13.51
CA SER A 23 -16.62 12.14 14.21
C SER A 23 -16.25 10.84 13.50
N GLU A 24 -17.24 10.06 13.04
CA GLU A 24 -17.00 8.82 12.32
C GLU A 24 -16.36 9.07 10.95
N ARG A 25 -16.79 10.13 10.24
CA ARG A 25 -16.10 10.55 9.00
C ARG A 25 -14.66 10.95 9.25
N ALA A 26 -14.36 11.64 10.35
CA ALA A 26 -12.99 11.98 10.72
C ALA A 26 -12.17 10.71 11.05
N SER A 27 -12.75 9.78 11.78
CA SER A 27 -12.14 8.48 12.09
C SER A 27 -11.86 7.66 10.83
N ALA A 28 -12.80 7.64 9.88
CA ALA A 28 -12.60 6.97 8.60
C ALA A 28 -11.42 7.56 7.82
N ARG A 29 -11.30 8.89 7.75
CA ARG A 29 -10.12 9.54 7.12
C ARG A 29 -8.82 9.21 7.84
N GLN A 30 -8.84 9.12 9.16
CA GLN A 30 -7.67 8.71 9.93
C GLN A 30 -7.25 7.28 9.58
N GLN A 31 -8.18 6.33 9.46
CA GLN A 31 -7.87 4.96 9.03
C GLN A 31 -7.27 4.93 7.62
N ILE A 32 -7.78 5.75 6.71
CA ILE A 32 -7.23 5.88 5.34
C ILE A 32 -5.80 6.43 5.36
N ASN A 33 -5.52 7.44 6.19
CA ASN A 33 -4.17 7.99 6.33
C ASN A 33 -3.21 6.97 6.95
N LEU A 34 -3.63 6.25 8.00
CA LEU A 34 -2.83 5.18 8.62
C LEU A 34 -2.53 4.06 7.63
N TYR A 35 -3.48 3.71 6.78
CA TYR A 35 -3.24 2.77 5.68
C TYR A 35 -2.19 3.29 4.68
N TYR A 36 -2.29 4.56 4.27
CA TYR A 36 -1.31 5.17 3.38
C TYR A 36 0.11 5.16 3.98
N GLU A 37 0.25 5.55 5.24
CA GLU A 37 1.53 5.54 5.96
C GLU A 37 2.11 4.11 6.03
N ARG A 38 1.29 3.11 6.37
CA ARG A 38 1.73 1.71 6.40
C ARG A 38 2.19 1.21 5.04
N LYS A 39 1.50 1.57 3.95
CA LYS A 39 1.91 1.20 2.59
C LYS A 39 3.22 1.88 2.19
N LEU A 40 3.43 3.15 2.53
CA LEU A 40 4.72 3.82 2.33
C LEU A 40 5.85 3.12 3.09
N THR A 41 5.62 2.77 4.36
CA THR A 41 6.60 2.01 5.15
C THR A 41 6.90 0.66 4.51
N SER A 42 5.89 -0.06 4.01
CA SER A 42 6.08 -1.33 3.31
C SER A 42 6.95 -1.17 2.05
N LEU A 43 6.72 -0.12 1.25
CA LEU A 43 7.56 0.17 0.07
C LEU A 43 9.01 0.47 0.48
N GLN A 44 9.20 1.22 1.56
CA GLN A 44 10.53 1.53 2.08
C GLN A 44 11.24 0.28 2.64
N THR A 45 10.51 -0.61 3.32
CA THR A 45 11.05 -1.89 3.80
C THR A 45 11.48 -2.77 2.62
N ALA A 46 10.63 -2.93 1.60
CA ALA A 46 10.95 -3.70 0.40
C ALA A 46 12.19 -3.14 -0.32
N LEU A 47 12.32 -1.81 -0.37
CA LEU A 47 13.52 -1.13 -0.89
C LEU A 47 14.79 -1.54 -0.11
N PHE A 48 14.74 -1.50 1.23
CA PHE A 48 15.91 -1.84 2.04
C PHE A 48 16.26 -3.32 1.97
N GLU A 49 15.27 -4.20 1.91
CA GLU A 49 15.47 -5.64 1.69
C GLU A 49 16.13 -5.89 0.33
N ALA A 50 15.67 -5.23 -0.72
CA ALA A 50 16.26 -5.32 -2.05
C ALA A 50 17.74 -4.89 -2.08
N ILE A 51 18.05 -3.73 -1.47
CA ILE A 51 19.42 -3.24 -1.37
C ILE A 51 20.31 -4.24 -0.59
N ALA A 52 19.77 -4.84 0.47
CA ALA A 52 20.51 -5.81 1.28
C ALA A 52 20.78 -7.12 0.53
N LEU A 53 19.87 -7.55 -0.35
CA LEU A 53 20.03 -8.77 -1.16
C LEU A 53 21.02 -8.58 -2.32
N ASP A 54 20.94 -7.47 -3.05
CA ASP A 54 21.77 -7.22 -4.23
C ASP A 54 23.21 -6.81 -3.89
N ALA A 55 23.43 -6.18 -2.73
CA ALA A 55 24.72 -5.64 -2.34
C ALA A 55 25.14 -6.11 -0.93
N PRO A 56 25.65 -7.35 -0.78
CA PRO A 56 26.26 -7.79 0.48
C PRO A 56 27.55 -7.00 0.83
N GLY A 57 28.04 -6.14 -0.08
CA GLY A 57 29.13 -5.17 0.12
C GLY A 57 28.64 -3.71 0.28
N LYS A 58 29.51 -2.72 0.04
CA LYS A 58 29.08 -1.32 -0.03
C LYS A 58 28.41 -1.08 -1.39
N PRO A 59 27.12 -0.74 -1.45
CA PRO A 59 26.43 -0.49 -2.72
C PRO A 59 27.03 0.74 -3.42
N ASN A 60 27.10 0.67 -4.75
CA ASN A 60 27.57 1.78 -5.56
C ASN A 60 26.55 2.94 -5.48
N PRO A 61 26.97 4.21 -5.35
CA PRO A 61 26.06 5.36 -5.40
C PRO A 61 25.06 5.35 -6.55
N PHE A 62 25.44 4.85 -7.73
CA PHE A 62 24.54 4.75 -8.89
C PHE A 62 23.43 3.70 -8.71
N GLU A 63 23.73 2.57 -8.06
CA GLU A 63 22.73 1.53 -7.75
C GLU A 63 21.73 2.07 -6.72
N ILE A 64 22.22 2.75 -5.69
CA ILE A 64 21.38 3.40 -4.68
C ILE A 64 20.46 4.46 -5.30
N ASP A 65 20.95 5.25 -6.27
CA ASP A 65 20.14 6.25 -6.95
C ASP A 65 18.99 5.60 -7.76
N GLU A 66 19.25 4.47 -8.43
CA GLU A 66 18.20 3.71 -9.12
C GLU A 66 17.13 3.19 -8.15
N TYR A 67 17.56 2.64 -7.02
CA TYR A 67 16.68 2.19 -5.95
C TYR A 67 15.80 3.33 -5.41
N ILE A 68 16.39 4.50 -5.11
CA ILE A 68 15.66 5.70 -4.68
C ILE A 68 14.67 6.16 -5.75
N HIS A 69 15.09 6.16 -7.02
CA HIS A 69 14.24 6.55 -8.14
C HIS A 69 13.00 5.65 -8.26
N ARG A 70 13.17 4.33 -8.10
CA ARG A 70 12.06 3.36 -8.13
C ARG A 70 11.12 3.54 -6.94
N TYR A 71 11.65 3.70 -5.73
CA TYR A 71 10.83 4.02 -4.54
C TYR A 71 10.01 5.30 -4.73
N HIS A 72 10.62 6.34 -5.33
CA HIS A 72 9.92 7.58 -5.62
C HIS A 72 8.73 7.35 -6.57
N LYS A 73 8.92 6.57 -7.64
CA LYS A 73 7.85 6.19 -8.56
C LYS A 73 6.75 5.39 -7.88
N GLN A 74 7.10 4.36 -7.11
CA GLN A 74 6.12 3.55 -6.36
C GLN A 74 5.30 4.41 -5.38
N SER A 75 5.95 5.36 -4.71
CA SER A 75 5.28 6.31 -3.81
C SER A 75 4.32 7.24 -4.57
N GLN A 76 4.70 7.70 -5.77
CA GLN A 76 3.80 8.49 -6.64
C GLN A 76 2.60 7.66 -7.10
N GLU A 77 2.81 6.40 -7.48
CA GLU A 77 1.72 5.49 -7.86
C GLU A 77 0.74 5.28 -6.70
N LEU A 78 1.25 5.09 -5.48
CA LEU A 78 0.44 4.99 -4.27
C LEU A 78 -0.35 6.29 -4.05
N TYR A 79 0.30 7.45 -4.17
CA TYR A 79 -0.38 8.75 -4.04
C TYR A 79 -1.51 8.90 -5.07
N VAL A 80 -1.29 8.53 -6.33
CA VAL A 80 -2.32 8.58 -7.37
C VAL A 80 -3.46 7.61 -7.06
N TYR A 81 -3.14 6.38 -6.64
CA TYR A 81 -4.14 5.39 -6.21
C TYR A 81 -5.01 5.93 -5.07
N MET A 82 -4.40 6.52 -4.05
CA MET A 82 -5.11 7.13 -2.93
C MET A 82 -5.97 8.32 -3.37
N ASN A 83 -5.45 9.25 -4.18
CA ASN A 83 -6.18 10.46 -4.57
C ASN A 83 -7.27 10.24 -5.60
N TYR A 84 -7.08 9.30 -6.54
CA TYR A 84 -8.08 8.98 -7.57
C TYR A 84 -9.43 8.59 -6.97
N ARG A 85 -9.43 8.04 -5.75
CA ARG A 85 -10.66 7.59 -5.08
C ARG A 85 -11.00 8.35 -3.79
N SER A 86 -10.22 9.30 -3.27
CA SER A 86 -10.39 9.81 -1.87
C SER A 86 -10.94 11.24 -1.70
N SER A 87 -11.37 11.92 -2.76
CA SER A 87 -11.70 13.35 -2.67
C SER A 87 -13.08 13.68 -2.07
N SER A 88 -13.95 12.69 -1.79
CA SER A 88 -15.31 12.94 -1.28
C SER A 88 -15.69 12.08 -0.06
N ASN A 89 -16.64 12.58 0.74
CA ASN A 89 -17.20 11.80 1.87
C ASN A 89 -17.87 10.50 1.41
N GLU A 90 -18.40 10.50 0.20
CA GLU A 90 -19.10 9.35 -0.40
C GLU A 90 -18.14 8.20 -0.71
N ALA A 91 -16.86 8.51 -0.92
CA ALA A 91 -15.85 7.50 -1.22
C ALA A 91 -15.23 6.86 0.03
N LEU A 92 -15.46 7.42 1.22
CA LEU A 92 -14.89 6.88 2.47
C LEU A 92 -15.26 5.41 2.73
N PRO A 93 -16.52 4.95 2.56
CA PRO A 93 -16.86 3.55 2.77
C PRO A 93 -16.16 2.61 1.79
N MET A 94 -16.02 3.05 0.53
CA MET A 94 -15.29 2.30 -0.50
C MET A 94 -13.83 2.09 -0.09
N TRP A 95 -13.19 3.12 0.46
CA TRP A 95 -11.83 3.02 0.97
C TRP A 95 -11.69 2.10 2.16
N LEU A 96 -12.57 2.20 3.15
CA LEU A 96 -12.52 1.30 4.30
C LEU A 96 -12.66 -0.17 3.87
N LYS A 97 -13.51 -0.44 2.87
CA LYS A 97 -13.64 -1.78 2.29
C LYS A 97 -12.36 -2.23 1.57
N ALA A 98 -11.77 -1.36 0.75
CA ALA A 98 -10.52 -1.67 0.06
C ALA A 98 -9.35 -1.93 1.04
N ILE A 99 -9.31 -1.20 2.16
CA ILE A 99 -8.32 -1.43 3.23
C ILE A 99 -8.55 -2.80 3.87
N ASP A 100 -9.79 -3.14 4.21
CA ASP A 100 -10.14 -4.43 4.80
C ASP A 100 -9.83 -5.60 3.85
N GLU A 101 -10.10 -5.43 2.55
CA GLU A 101 -9.75 -6.41 1.51
C GLU A 101 -8.23 -6.58 1.33
N ASP A 102 -7.45 -5.50 1.42
CA ASP A 102 -5.98 -5.56 1.36
C ASP A 102 -5.39 -6.23 2.62
N GLU A 103 -5.84 -5.81 3.82
CA GLU A 103 -5.41 -6.39 5.10
C GLU A 103 -5.77 -7.88 5.23
N SER A 104 -6.87 -8.30 4.60
CA SER A 104 -7.28 -9.71 4.54
C SER A 104 -6.57 -10.51 3.44
N GLY A 105 -5.70 -9.87 2.64
CA GLY A 105 -5.00 -10.50 1.52
C GLY A 105 -5.87 -10.81 0.29
N ILE A 106 -7.09 -10.27 0.23
CA ILE A 106 -8.07 -10.51 -0.85
C ILE A 106 -7.75 -9.65 -2.07
N ALA A 107 -7.43 -8.37 -1.85
CA ALA A 107 -7.09 -7.42 -2.92
C ALA A 107 -5.93 -6.54 -2.48
N VAL A 108 -4.72 -7.10 -2.54
CA VAL A 108 -3.50 -6.40 -2.14
C VAL A 108 -3.10 -5.39 -3.21
N TRP A 109 -3.07 -4.11 -2.87
CA TRP A 109 -2.48 -3.11 -3.77
C TRP A 109 -0.97 -3.38 -3.90
N GLN A 110 -0.50 -3.41 -5.14
CA GLN A 110 0.90 -3.58 -5.51
C GLN A 110 1.32 -2.47 -6.49
N PRO A 111 2.55 -1.94 -6.36
CA PRO A 111 3.07 -1.00 -7.34
C PRO A 111 3.26 -1.69 -8.69
N LYS A 112 3.09 -0.91 -9.77
CA LYS A 112 3.41 -1.34 -11.13
C LYS A 112 4.90 -1.23 -11.42
N THR A 113 5.55 -0.18 -10.89
CA THR A 113 7.00 -0.06 -10.96
C THR A 113 7.64 -1.16 -10.10
N ARG A 114 8.36 -2.07 -10.75
CA ARG A 114 9.13 -3.15 -10.11
C ARG A 114 10.48 -2.65 -9.58
N LEU A 115 11.02 -3.35 -8.60
CA LEU A 115 12.41 -3.19 -8.16
C LEU A 115 13.37 -3.94 -9.11
N PRO A 116 14.67 -3.58 -9.14
CA PRO A 116 15.62 -4.15 -10.10
C PRO A 116 15.72 -5.68 -10.05
N HIS A 117 15.70 -6.27 -8.84
CA HIS A 117 15.76 -7.73 -8.65
C HIS A 117 14.47 -8.43 -9.10
N GLU A 118 13.30 -7.81 -8.91
CA GLU A 118 12.02 -8.36 -9.40
C GLU A 118 11.98 -8.41 -10.94
N GLU A 119 12.61 -7.46 -11.62
CA GLU A 119 12.72 -7.47 -13.09
C GLU A 119 13.66 -8.56 -13.62
N GLN A 120 14.62 -9.02 -12.81
CA GLN A 120 15.51 -10.13 -13.18
C GLN A 120 14.79 -11.48 -13.06
N GLU A 121 14.04 -11.69 -11.97
CA GLU A 121 13.23 -12.89 -11.77
C GLU A 121 12.13 -13.07 -12.85
N ASP A 122 11.47 -11.98 -13.26
CA ASP A 122 10.47 -12.01 -14.35
C ASP A 122 11.09 -12.35 -15.72
N ARG A 123 12.37 -12.04 -15.95
CA ARG A 123 13.08 -12.37 -17.20
C ARG A 123 13.52 -13.83 -17.23
N GLU A 124 14.05 -14.34 -16.12
CA GLU A 124 14.51 -15.73 -16.03
C GLU A 124 13.36 -16.74 -16.16
N THR A 125 12.17 -16.38 -15.68
CA THR A 125 10.95 -17.20 -15.82
C THR A 125 10.34 -17.18 -17.22
N HIS A 126 10.66 -16.20 -18.06
CA HIS A 126 10.21 -16.14 -19.47
C HIS A 126 11.16 -16.83 -20.45
N ASP A 127 12.46 -16.95 -20.13
CA ASP A 127 13.44 -17.65 -20.99
C ASP A 127 13.49 -19.18 -20.76
N THR A 128 12.72 -19.69 -19.78
CA THR A 128 12.63 -21.14 -19.46
C THR A 128 11.32 -21.82 -19.88
N ALA A 129 10.43 -21.13 -20.60
CA ALA A 129 9.11 -21.64 -21.04
C ALA A 129 9.04 -22.00 -22.53
#